data_AF-A0A8T4WU50-F1
#
_entry.id   AF-A0A8T4WU50-F1
#
_cell.length_a   1.000
_cell.length_b   1.000
_cell.length_c   1.000
_cell.angle_alpha   90.00
_cell.angle_beta   90.00
_cell.angle_gamma   90.00
#
_symmetry.space_group_name_H-M   'P 1'
#
loop_
_entity.id
_entity.type
_entity.pdbx_description
1 polymer ?
#
loop_
_entity_poly.entity_id
_entity_poly.type
_entity_poly.pdbx_seq_one_letter_code
_entity_poly.pdbx_strand_id
1 'polypeptide(L)' 'MTGSKVILNAAMTLDGKISTRSGDSEISCEEDLKRVHELRGAVDGIIVGIGTVLVD' A
#
# COMPACT_ATOMS: atom_id res chain seq x y z
N MET A 1 -1.44 19.28 20.55
CA MET A 1 -1.42 18.89 19.13
C MET A 1 -2.13 17.56 19.01
N THR A 2 -3.42 17.56 18.68
CA THR A 2 -4.26 16.36 18.57
C THR A 2 -4.46 16.06 17.08
N GLY A 3 -3.45 15.43 16.46
CA GLY A 3 -3.56 14.90 15.11
C GLY A 3 -3.16 13.45 15.13
N SER A 4 -4.02 12.56 14.63
CA SER A 4 -3.66 11.15 14.46
C SER A 4 -2.52 11.04 13.43
N LYS A 5 -1.54 10.18 13.69
CA LYS A 5 -0.43 9.92 12.76
C LYS A 5 -0.96 9.14 11.56
N VAL A 6 -0.79 9.67 10.35
CA VAL A 6 -1.17 8.99 9.10
C VAL A 6 0.08 8.65 8.31
N ILE A 7 0.17 7.41 7.84
CA ILE A 7 1.27 6.90 7.02
C ILE A 7 0.69 6.47 5.68
N LEU A 8 1.24 6.99 4.59
CA LEU A 8 0.98 6.48 3.24
C LEU A 8 2.10 5.51 2.87
N ASN A 9 1.74 4.28 2.50
CA ASN A 9 2.68 3.29 1.97
C ASN A 9 2.14 2.75 0.63
N ALA A 10 2.96 2.79 -0.42
CA ALA A 10 2.63 2.23 -1.73
C ALA A 10 3.89 1.67 -2.38
N ALA A 11 3.76 0.52 -3.06
CA ALA A 11 4.75 0.08 -4.03
C ALA A 11 4.42 0.75 -5.37
N MET A 12 5.45 1.26 -6.06
CA MET A 12 5.29 1.90 -7.36
C MET A 12 6.48 1.60 -8.25
N THR A 13 6.22 1.58 -9.56
CA THR A 13 7.26 1.52 -10.59
C THR A 13 8.10 2.80 -10.58
N LEU A 14 9.26 2.77 -11.26
CA LEU A 14 10.16 3.93 -11.35
C LEU A 14 9.49 5.17 -11.99
N ASP A 15 8.53 4.96 -12.90
CA ASP A 15 7.73 6.02 -13.53
C ASP A 15 6.45 6.38 -12.74
N GLY A 16 6.33 5.90 -11.50
CA GLY A 16 5.31 6.30 -10.53
C GLY A 16 3.94 5.67 -10.74
N LYS A 17 3.85 4.48 -11.35
CA LYS A 17 2.59 3.73 -11.49
C LYS A 17 2.44 2.70 -10.38
N ILE A 18 1.21 2.48 -9.94
CA ILE A 18 0.87 1.53 -8.86
C ILE A 18 0.07 0.32 -9.37
N SER A 19 -0.28 0.30 -10.66
CA SER A 19 -0.90 -0.83 -11.34
C SER A 19 -0.78 -0.67 -12.85
N THR A 20 -0.95 -1.78 -13.57
CA THR A 20 -1.08 -1.80 -15.03
C THR A 20 -2.49 -1.36 -15.47
N ARG A 21 -2.67 -1.08 -16.77
CA ARG A 21 -4.01 -0.76 -17.33
C ARG A 21 -5.02 -1.91 -17.19
N SER A 22 -4.53 -3.14 -17.03
CA SER A 22 -5.32 -4.36 -16.84
C SER A 22 -5.53 -4.73 -15.36
N GLY A 23 -4.98 -3.95 -14.41
CA GLY A 23 -5.23 -4.11 -12.97
C GLY A 23 -4.14 -4.82 -12.18
N ASP A 24 -3.10 -5.37 -12.82
CA ASP A 24 -1.98 -6.02 -12.10
C ASP A 24 -1.19 -5.00 -11.27
N SER A 25 -1.09 -5.24 -9.96
CA SER A 25 -0.48 -4.39 -8.92
C SER A 25 0.71 -5.08 -8.21
N GLU A 26 1.17 -6.25 -8.67
CA GLU A 26 2.31 -6.96 -8.08
C GLU A 26 3.65 -6.33 -8.49
N ILE A 27 4.08 -5.29 -7.76
CA ILE A 27 5.28 -4.50 -8.09
C ILE A 27 6.49 -4.86 -7.21
N SER A 28 6.26 -5.27 -5.97
CA SER A 28 7.30 -5.30 -4.93
C SER A 28 7.94 -6.66 -4.72
N CYS A 29 9.08 -6.68 -4.01
CA CYS A 29 9.78 -7.90 -3.65
C CYS A 29 9.38 -8.43 -2.26
N GLU A 30 9.79 -9.67 -1.93
CA GLU A 30 9.48 -10.31 -0.65
C GLU A 30 9.93 -9.49 0.57
N GLU A 31 11.07 -8.80 0.49
CA GLU A 31 11.59 -7.98 1.58
C GLU A 31 10.67 -6.80 1.88
N ASP A 32 10.18 -6.12 0.83
CA ASP A 32 9.25 -5.01 0.99
C ASP A 32 7.86 -5.48 1.47
N LEU A 33 7.42 -6.66 1.02
CA LEU A 33 6.19 -7.29 1.51
C LEU A 33 6.27 -7.60 3.01
N LYS A 34 7.43 -8.05 3.51
CA LYS A 34 7.66 -8.23 4.96
C LYS A 34 7.62 -6.89 5.70
N ARG A 35 8.31 -5.87 5.19
CA ARG A 35 8.32 -4.52 5.76
C ARG A 35 6.92 -3.91 5.87
N VAL A 36 6.09 -4.00 4.82
CA VAL A 36 4.70 -3.46 4.88
C VAL A 36 3.83 -4.29 5.82
N HIS A 37 4.05 -5.60 5.93
CA HIS A 37 3.34 -6.43 6.89
C HIS A 37 3.64 -6.03 8.34
N GLU A 38 4.92 -5.80 8.66
CA GLU A 38 5.34 -5.27 9.96
C GLU A 38 4.74 -3.88 10.23
N LEU A 39 4.76 -2.99 9.23
CA LEU A 39 4.15 -1.67 9.33
C LEU A 39 2.65 -1.73 9.62
N ARG A 40 1.93 -2.64 8.96
CA ARG A 40 0.49 -2.89 9.21
C ARG A 40 0.23 -3.38 10.64
N GLY A 41 1.14 -4.17 11.21
CA GLY A 41 1.08 -4.62 12.60
C GLY A 41 1.37 -3.53 13.65
N ALA A 42 1.94 -2.39 13.23
CA ALA A 42 2.34 -1.29 14.11
C ALA A 42 1.37 -0.10 14.11
N VAL A 43 0.23 -0.19 13.40
CA VAL A 43 -0.78 0.88 13.31
C VAL A 43 -2.13 0.39 13.82
N ASP A 44 -2.95 1.32 14.30
CA ASP A 44 -4.28 1.01 14.83
C ASP A 44 -5.31 0.67 13.75
N GLY A 45 -5.04 1.00 12.48
CA GLY A 45 -5.95 0.77 11.38
C GLY A 45 -5.32 0.95 10.00
N ILE A 46 -5.94 0.31 9.01
CA ILE A 46 -5.55 0.38 7.59
C ILE A 46 -6.71 0.99 6.82
N ILE A 47 -6.40 1.97 5.98
CA ILE A 47 -7.37 2.63 5.09
C ILE A 47 -7.03 2.26 3.66
N VAL A 48 -8.03 1.84 2.90
CA VAL A 48 -7.94 1.54 1.46
C VAL A 48 -9.09 2.21 0.72
N GLY A 49 -8.86 2.56 -0.55
CA GLY A 49 -9.93 3.06 -1.41
C GLY A 49 -10.82 1.91 -1.89
N ILE A 50 -12.12 2.20 -2.10
CA ILE A 50 -13.08 1.20 -2.62
C ILE A 50 -12.66 0.63 -3.97
N GLY A 51 -11.99 1.42 -4.82
CA GLY A 51 -11.48 0.96 -6.11
C GLY A 51 -10.50 -0.21 -5.96
N THR A 52 -9.61 -0.16 -4.96
CA THR A 52 -8.68 -1.26 -4.65
C THR A 52 -9.44 -2.50 -4.20
N VAL A 53 -10.38 -2.35 -3.25
CA VAL A 53 -11.21 -3.46 -2.72
C VAL A 53 -11.96 -4.23 -3.82
N LEU A 54 -12.32 -3.57 -4.91
CA LEU A 54 -13.07 -4.18 -6.00
C LEU A 54 -12.22 -4.97 -6.99
N VAL A 55 -10.90 -4.76 -7.04
CA VAL A 55 -10.04 -5.26 -8.13
C VAL A 55 -8.78 -6.00 -7.66
N ASP A 56 -8.44 -5.94 -6.37
CA ASP A 56 -7.23 -6.50 -5.74
C ASP A 56 -7.58 -7.07 -4.35
#